data_AF-A0A6A6GKM4-F1
#
_entry.id   AF-A0A6A6GKM4-F1
#
_cell.length_a   1.000
_cell.length_b   1.000
_cell.length_c   1.000
_cell.angle_alpha   90.00
_cell.angle_beta   90.00
_cell.angle_gamma   90.00
#
_symmetry.space_group_name_H-M   'P 1'
#
loop_
_entity.id
_entity.type
_entity.pdbx_description
1 polymer ?
#
loop_
_entity_poly.entity_id
_entity_poly.type
_entity_poly.pdbx_seq_one_letter_code
_entity_poly.pdbx_strand_id
1 'polypeptide(L)'
;MSTQVTFTIRKISTIDIPQPFSVVDLSASITFTVHRGGGSGPSWRILFEVRPVYPGASGTQGIIQTHVPLQANGDTWPPSTHIEGLDSRFHMRLWEDGRVALGCFQTTSAGERFFFGLGRTPVEVHSEEEIMGQRINHRLDNVAIDSWYEATSTSQHSKREVAHAVFRSADVKHSSCSQ
;
A
#
# COMPACT_ATOMS: atom_id res chain seq x y z
N MET A 1 5.12 17.08 -21.64
CA MET A 1 4.85 15.69 -22.08
C MET A 1 5.27 14.78 -20.94
N SER A 2 4.36 14.05 -20.30
CA SER A 2 4.71 13.09 -19.25
C SER A 2 5.23 11.82 -19.93
N THR A 3 6.48 11.46 -19.65
CA THR A 3 7.07 10.21 -20.16
C THR A 3 6.33 9.04 -19.54
N GLN A 4 5.78 8.15 -20.37
CA GLN A 4 5.02 7.01 -19.92
C GLN A 4 5.95 5.93 -19.35
N VAL A 5 5.71 5.51 -18.11
CA VAL A 5 6.43 4.39 -17.50
C VAL A 5 6.10 3.10 -18.27
N THR A 6 7.14 2.44 -18.80
CA THR A 6 7.01 1.16 -19.50
C THR A 6 7.48 0.02 -18.59
N PHE A 7 6.65 -1.01 -18.46
CA PHE A 7 6.93 -2.18 -17.61
C PHE A 7 6.19 -3.42 -18.11
N THR A 8 6.67 -4.59 -17.71
CA THR A 8 6.00 -5.88 -17.88
C THR A 8 5.59 -6.45 -16.53
N ILE A 9 4.40 -7.04 -16.42
CA ILE A 9 3.91 -7.72 -15.21
C ILE A 9 3.72 -9.21 -15.50
N ARG A 10 4.24 -10.07 -14.63
CA ARG A 10 3.94 -11.52 -14.63
C ARG A 10 3.47 -11.99 -13.26
N LYS A 11 2.54 -12.94 -13.23
CA LYS A 11 2.12 -13.61 -11.99
C LYS A 11 3.22 -14.59 -11.56
N ILE A 12 3.49 -14.67 -10.25
CA ILE A 12 4.52 -15.52 -9.66
C ILE A 12 3.98 -16.24 -8.42
N SER A 13 4.68 -17.27 -7.95
CA SER A 13 4.41 -17.88 -6.66
C SER A 13 5.13 -17.11 -5.54
N THR A 14 4.63 -17.19 -4.30
CA THR A 14 5.27 -16.56 -3.14
C THR A 14 6.69 -17.10 -2.90
N ILE A 15 6.95 -18.36 -3.28
CA ILE A 15 8.30 -18.96 -3.18
C ILE A 15 9.33 -18.34 -4.14
N ASP A 16 8.87 -17.64 -5.18
CA ASP A 16 9.74 -17.00 -6.18
C ASP A 16 10.15 -15.59 -5.76
N ILE A 17 9.62 -15.08 -4.65
CA ILE A 17 9.98 -13.77 -4.10
C ILE A 17 11.30 -13.93 -3.33
N PRO A 18 12.39 -13.21 -3.69
CA PRO A 18 13.69 -13.40 -3.06
C PRO A 18 13.67 -13.18 -1.54
N GLN A 19 12.96 -12.15 -1.09
CA GLN A 19 12.76 -11.82 0.32
C GLN A 19 11.26 -11.57 0.56
N PRO A 20 10.46 -12.62 0.77
CA PRO A 20 9.03 -12.45 0.98
C PRO A 20 8.77 -11.70 2.27
N PHE A 21 7.78 -10.81 2.25
CA PHE A 21 7.41 -9.95 3.36
C PHE A 21 5.89 -9.94 3.57
N SER A 22 5.47 -9.60 4.78
CA SER A 22 4.08 -9.44 5.17
C SER A 22 3.87 -8.08 5.84
N VAL A 23 2.66 -7.54 5.72
CA VAL A 23 2.20 -6.42 6.53
C VAL A 23 1.37 -6.97 7.67
N VAL A 24 1.79 -6.64 8.89
CA VAL A 24 1.15 -7.06 10.14
C VAL A 24 0.74 -5.85 10.96
N ASP A 25 -0.22 -6.06 11.85
CA ASP A 25 -0.74 -5.03 12.76
C ASP A 25 -1.17 -3.75 12.02
N LEU A 26 -1.81 -3.89 10.85
CA LEU A 26 -2.35 -2.76 10.11
C LEU A 26 -3.52 -2.16 10.89
N SER A 27 -3.27 -0.99 11.45
CA SER A 27 -4.21 -0.26 12.26
C SER A 27 -4.52 1.10 11.65
N ALA A 28 -5.76 1.55 11.80
CA ALA A 28 -6.16 2.87 11.39
C ALA A 28 -7.19 3.48 12.34
N SER A 29 -6.97 4.74 12.70
CA SER A 29 -7.89 5.51 13.51
C SER A 29 -7.98 6.95 13.03
N ILE A 30 -9.03 7.65 13.43
CA ILE A 30 -9.12 9.10 13.21
C ILE A 30 -8.38 9.84 14.31
N THR A 31 -7.54 10.79 13.91
CA THR A 31 -6.86 11.72 14.82
C THR A 31 -7.01 13.15 14.30
N PHE A 32 -7.00 14.12 15.21
CA PHE A 32 -7.00 15.54 14.84
C PHE A 32 -5.57 16.05 14.87
N THR A 33 -4.90 15.98 13.72
CA THR A 33 -3.50 16.42 13.61
C THR A 33 -3.44 17.90 13.23
N VAL A 34 -2.49 18.63 13.80
CA VAL A 34 -2.16 19.99 13.33
C VAL A 34 -1.13 19.84 12.21
N HIS A 35 -1.50 20.22 10.99
CA HIS A 35 -0.62 20.15 9.84
C HIS A 35 0.34 21.36 9.80
N ARG A 36 1.48 21.20 9.12
CA ARG A 36 2.40 22.32 8.82
C ARG A 36 1.62 23.40 8.06
N GLY A 37 1.53 24.60 8.64
CA GLY A 37 0.70 25.70 8.13
C GLY A 37 -0.49 26.06 9.03
N GLY A 38 -0.68 25.36 10.16
CA GLY A 38 -1.65 25.74 11.20
C GLY A 38 -3.08 25.25 10.97
N GLY A 39 -3.36 24.62 9.82
CA GLY A 39 -4.63 23.92 9.60
C GLY A 39 -4.71 22.67 10.47
N SER A 40 -5.75 22.58 11.29
CA SER A 40 -6.13 21.36 12.00
C SER A 40 -7.32 20.72 11.32
N GLY A 41 -7.32 19.39 11.25
CA GLY A 41 -8.43 18.63 10.67
C GLY A 41 -8.32 17.14 10.97
N PRO A 42 -9.42 16.40 10.79
CA PRO A 42 -9.40 14.96 11.00
C PRO A 42 -8.53 14.30 9.92
N SER A 43 -7.68 13.38 10.35
CA SER A 43 -6.82 12.58 9.50
C SER A 43 -6.86 11.11 9.92
N TRP A 44 -6.87 10.22 8.93
CA TRP A 44 -6.57 8.81 9.14
C TRP A 44 -5.13 8.68 9.59
N ARG A 45 -4.90 8.25 10.82
CA ARG A 45 -3.60 7.76 11.29
C ARG A 45 -3.52 6.29 10.95
N ILE A 46 -2.67 5.92 10.00
CA ILE A 46 -2.44 4.54 9.57
C ILE A 46 -1.07 4.11 10.09
N LEU A 47 -1.02 2.97 10.80
CA LEU A 47 0.18 2.41 11.39
C LEU A 47 0.24 0.90 11.10
N PHE A 48 1.38 0.41 10.63
CA PHE A 48 1.59 -1.02 10.40
C PHE A 48 3.07 -1.36 10.46
N GLU A 49 3.37 -2.66 10.54
CA GLU A 49 4.73 -3.17 10.48
C GLU A 49 4.91 -4.05 9.24
N VAL A 50 6.03 -3.86 8.54
CA VAL A 50 6.49 -4.79 7.50
C VAL A 50 7.46 -5.76 8.17
N ARG A 51 7.24 -7.06 8.00
CA ARG A 51 8.11 -8.12 8.53
C ARG A 51 8.53 -9.09 7.42
N PRO A 52 9.75 -9.66 7.47
CA PRO A 52 10.09 -10.81 6.65
C PRO A 52 9.20 -12.01 7.01
N VAL A 53 8.80 -12.79 6.01
CA VAL A 53 7.96 -14.00 6.25
C VAL A 53 8.75 -15.08 6.98
N TYR A 54 10.05 -15.22 6.69
CA TYR A 54 10.89 -16.22 7.31
C TYR A 54 11.66 -15.64 8.50
N PRO A 55 11.64 -16.30 9.69
CA PRO A 55 12.41 -15.86 10.85
C PRO A 55 13.90 -15.75 10.53
N GLY A 56 14.51 -14.62 10.90
CA GLY A 56 15.96 -14.38 10.70
C GLY A 56 16.36 -14.04 9.26
N ALA A 57 15.42 -13.94 8.32
CA ALA A 57 15.72 -13.47 6.97
C ALA A 57 16.13 -12.00 6.97
N SER A 58 17.17 -11.67 6.20
CA SER A 58 17.42 -10.29 5.81
C SER A 58 16.34 -9.89 4.79
N GLY A 59 15.67 -8.77 5.02
CA GLY A 59 14.57 -8.33 4.17
C GLY A 59 13.99 -6.99 4.61
N THR A 60 13.06 -6.47 3.80
CA THR A 60 12.32 -5.25 4.11
C THR A 60 11.58 -5.42 5.42
N GLN A 61 11.94 -4.59 6.41
CA GLN A 61 11.33 -4.62 7.72
C GLN A 61 11.26 -3.23 8.35
N GLY A 62 10.24 -2.99 9.16
CA GLY A 62 10.11 -1.77 9.95
C GLY A 62 8.68 -1.30 10.12
N ILE A 63 8.51 -0.33 11.02
CA ILE A 63 7.21 0.27 11.36
C ILE A 63 6.99 1.50 10.48
N ILE A 64 5.82 1.56 9.83
CA ILE A 64 5.41 2.68 8.98
C ILE A 64 4.19 3.34 9.60
N GLN A 65 4.26 4.66 9.78
CA GLN A 65 3.15 5.49 10.23
C GLN A 65 2.93 6.64 9.25
N THR A 66 1.68 6.85 8.83
CA THR A 66 1.29 7.97 7.98
C THR A 66 -0.01 8.61 8.45
N HIS A 67 -0.19 9.88 8.10
CA HIS A 67 -1.43 10.62 8.33
C HIS A 67 -2.02 11.04 6.99
N VAL A 68 -3.27 10.67 6.75
CA VAL A 68 -3.98 10.91 5.49
C VAL A 68 -5.20 11.79 5.77
N PRO A 69 -5.22 13.05 5.27
CA PRO A 69 -6.33 13.97 5.55
C PRO A 69 -7.66 13.46 5.01
N LEU A 70 -8.72 13.50 5.83
CA LEU A 70 -10.06 13.06 5.42
C LEU A 70 -10.62 13.95 4.31
N GLN A 71 -10.32 15.26 4.33
CA GLN A 71 -10.79 16.21 3.31
C GLN A 71 -10.45 15.78 1.88
N ALA A 72 -9.33 15.08 1.69
CA ALA A 72 -8.86 14.64 0.36
C ALA A 72 -9.14 13.17 0.06
N ASN A 73 -9.51 12.35 1.05
CA ASN A 73 -9.59 10.89 0.91
C ASN A 73 -10.89 10.27 1.45
N GLY A 74 -11.83 11.10 1.89
CA GLY A 74 -13.12 10.65 2.39
C GLY A 74 -13.10 10.05 3.79
N ASP A 75 -14.29 9.66 4.23
CA ASP A 75 -14.63 9.02 5.50
C ASP A 75 -14.64 7.49 5.42
N THR A 76 -14.34 6.91 4.26
CA THR A 76 -14.35 5.46 4.04
C THR A 76 -13.01 4.83 4.42
N TRP A 77 -13.08 3.70 5.12
CA TRP A 77 -11.96 2.79 5.31
C TRP A 77 -12.01 1.66 4.26
N PRO A 78 -10.86 1.32 3.63
CA PRO A 78 -9.61 2.05 3.67
C PRO A 78 -9.65 3.30 2.78
N PRO A 79 -8.91 4.38 3.08
CA PRO A 79 -8.87 5.56 2.25
C PRO A 79 -8.11 5.30 0.94
N SER A 80 -8.46 6.03 -0.13
CA SER A 80 -7.79 5.94 -1.44
C SER A 80 -6.39 6.57 -1.44
N THR A 81 -5.42 5.96 -0.78
CA THR A 81 -4.08 6.55 -0.54
C THR A 81 -2.90 5.69 -1.00
N HIS A 82 -1.78 6.31 -1.38
CA HIS A 82 -0.50 5.64 -1.67
C HIS A 82 0.49 5.98 -0.55
N ILE A 83 0.92 4.94 0.16
CA ILE A 83 1.89 5.00 1.23
C ILE A 83 3.25 4.54 0.69
N GLU A 84 4.27 5.35 0.90
CA GLU A 84 5.66 5.03 0.61
C GLU A 84 6.40 4.91 1.94
N GLY A 85 7.24 3.89 2.08
CA GLY A 85 8.01 3.66 3.30
C GLY A 85 9.37 3.03 3.00
N LEU A 86 10.18 2.87 4.05
CA LEU A 86 11.45 2.14 4.07
C LEU A 86 12.35 2.41 2.85
N ASP A 87 13.15 3.48 2.92
CA ASP A 87 14.14 3.87 1.89
C ASP A 87 13.58 3.93 0.45
N SER A 88 12.30 4.32 0.30
CA SER A 88 11.58 4.37 -0.98
C SER A 88 11.52 3.02 -1.73
N ARG A 89 11.65 1.90 -1.01
CA ARG A 89 11.55 0.55 -1.58
C ARG A 89 10.18 -0.05 -1.38
N PHE A 90 9.56 0.21 -0.24
CA PHE A 90 8.24 -0.30 0.10
C PHE A 90 7.15 0.67 -0.34
N HIS A 91 6.13 0.13 -0.98
CA HIS A 91 4.97 0.87 -1.43
C HIS A 91 3.70 0.10 -1.10
N MET A 92 2.70 0.81 -0.61
CA MET A 92 1.38 0.27 -0.35
C MET A 92 0.31 1.18 -0.96
N ARG A 93 -0.66 0.60 -1.65
CA ARG A 93 -1.81 1.31 -2.20
C ARG A 93 -3.08 0.76 -1.59
N LEU A 94 -3.92 1.65 -1.11
CA LEU A 94 -5.25 1.39 -0.62
C LEU A 94 -6.26 2.04 -1.57
N TRP A 95 -7.41 1.40 -1.74
CA TRP A 95 -8.55 1.91 -2.50
C TRP A 95 -9.82 1.82 -1.65
N GLU A 96 -10.73 2.78 -1.79
CA GLU A 96 -11.99 2.86 -1.05
C GLU A 96 -12.91 1.64 -1.22
N ASP A 97 -12.69 0.83 -2.27
CA ASP A 97 -13.39 -0.43 -2.50
C ASP A 97 -12.81 -1.63 -1.71
N GLY A 98 -11.87 -1.37 -0.80
CA GLY A 98 -11.26 -2.39 0.06
C GLY A 98 -10.09 -3.11 -0.59
N ARG A 99 -9.72 -2.79 -1.83
CA ARG A 99 -8.49 -3.36 -2.41
C ARG A 99 -7.25 -2.83 -1.67
N VAL A 100 -6.25 -3.68 -1.58
CA VAL A 100 -4.92 -3.33 -1.10
C VAL A 100 -3.86 -3.93 -2.01
N ALA A 101 -2.81 -3.17 -2.27
CA ALA A 101 -1.61 -3.63 -2.94
C ALA A 101 -0.40 -3.31 -2.07
N LEU A 102 0.49 -4.27 -1.93
CA LEU A 102 1.76 -4.13 -1.20
C LEU A 102 2.87 -4.47 -2.16
N GLY A 103 3.95 -3.69 -2.21
CA GLY A 103 5.05 -4.00 -3.10
C GLY A 103 6.38 -3.51 -2.58
N CYS A 104 7.44 -4.19 -3.00
CA CYS A 104 8.80 -3.83 -2.64
C CYS A 104 9.74 -3.99 -3.83
N PHE A 105 10.65 -3.02 -4.00
CA PHE A 105 11.80 -3.17 -4.88
C PHE A 105 12.85 -4.08 -4.23
N GLN A 106 13.27 -5.12 -4.94
CA GLN A 106 14.29 -6.07 -4.49
C GLN A 106 15.33 -6.30 -5.59
N THR A 107 16.59 -6.41 -5.19
CA THR A 107 17.69 -6.71 -6.11
C THR A 107 17.77 -8.22 -6.33
N THR A 108 17.75 -8.62 -7.60
CA THR A 108 17.96 -10.01 -8.04
C THR A 108 19.25 -10.12 -8.84
N SER A 109 19.65 -11.35 -9.20
CA SER A 109 20.77 -11.57 -10.13
C SER A 109 20.55 -10.91 -11.50
N ALA A 110 19.30 -10.70 -11.90
CA ALA A 110 18.92 -10.03 -13.15
C ALA A 110 18.67 -8.52 -12.99
N GLY A 111 19.01 -7.94 -11.83
CA GLY A 111 18.79 -6.53 -11.52
C GLY A 111 17.62 -6.29 -10.55
N GLU A 112 17.29 -5.02 -10.34
CA GLU A 112 16.22 -4.62 -9.44
C GLU A 112 14.84 -4.85 -10.09
N ARG A 113 13.93 -5.44 -9.32
CA ARG A 113 12.57 -5.75 -9.75
C ARG A 113 11.57 -5.33 -8.68
N PHE A 114 10.35 -5.04 -9.09
CA PHE A 114 9.27 -4.69 -8.17
C PHE A 114 8.36 -5.91 -7.95
N PHE A 115 8.42 -6.49 -6.75
CA PHE A 115 7.57 -7.60 -6.36
C PHE A 115 6.38 -7.06 -5.60
N PHE A 116 5.16 -7.40 -6.02
CA PHE A 116 3.96 -6.88 -5.38
C PHE A 116 2.85 -7.90 -5.29
N GLY A 117 2.06 -7.75 -4.24
CA GLY A 117 0.91 -8.57 -3.94
C GLY A 117 -0.38 -7.74 -3.97
N LEU A 118 -1.49 -8.39 -4.30
CA LEU A 118 -2.83 -7.82 -4.23
C LEU A 118 -3.66 -8.59 -3.20
N GLY A 119 -4.47 -7.88 -2.43
CA GLY A 119 -5.37 -8.42 -1.42
C GLY A 119 -6.58 -7.54 -1.19
N ARG A 120 -7.30 -7.83 -0.10
CA ARG A 120 -8.49 -7.07 0.31
C ARG A 120 -8.55 -6.81 1.81
N THR A 121 -9.24 -5.74 2.17
CA THR A 121 -9.63 -5.38 3.52
C THR A 121 -11.15 -5.15 3.57
N PRO A 122 -11.79 -5.25 4.75
CA PRO A 122 -13.17 -4.80 4.93
C PRO A 122 -13.33 -3.32 4.54
N VAL A 123 -14.51 -2.99 4.01
CA VAL A 123 -14.90 -1.62 3.68
C VAL A 123 -15.90 -1.13 4.71
N GLU A 124 -15.63 0.03 5.30
CA GLU A 124 -16.47 0.64 6.32
C GLU A 124 -16.60 2.14 6.08
N VAL A 125 -17.83 2.63 6.02
CA VAL A 125 -18.13 4.06 5.86
C VAL A 125 -18.54 4.61 7.22
N HIS A 126 -17.90 5.70 7.64
CA HIS A 126 -18.07 6.24 8.99
C HIS A 126 -18.90 7.51 8.99
N SER A 127 -19.76 7.66 9.98
CA SER A 127 -20.56 8.87 10.19
C SER A 127 -19.73 10.02 10.78
N GLU A 128 -20.22 11.24 10.61
CA GLU A 128 -19.59 12.43 11.22
C GLU A 128 -19.51 12.30 12.75
N GLU A 129 -20.52 11.73 13.41
CA GLU A 129 -20.50 11.52 14.87
C GLU A 129 -19.35 10.58 15.29
N GLU A 130 -19.12 9.49 14.56
CA GLU A 130 -18.03 8.54 14.83
C GLU A 130 -16.65 9.19 14.65
N ILE A 131 -16.50 9.99 13.59
CA ILE A 131 -15.29 10.75 13.26
C ILE A 131 -14.99 11.77 14.36
N MET A 132 -15.97 12.62 14.68
CA MET A 132 -15.81 13.68 15.67
C MET A 132 -15.63 13.10 17.08
N GLY A 133 -16.25 11.96 17.36
CA GLY A 133 -16.08 11.21 18.60
C GLY A 133 -14.78 10.41 18.72
N GLN A 134 -13.95 10.35 17.66
CA GLN A 134 -12.72 9.53 17.58
C GLN A 134 -12.95 8.07 17.98
N ARG A 135 -14.13 7.52 17.65
CA ARG A 135 -14.54 6.15 18.05
C ARG A 135 -14.07 5.08 17.06
N ILE A 136 -13.48 5.49 15.94
CA ILE A 136 -13.08 4.63 14.84
C ILE A 136 -11.70 4.03 15.11
N ASN A 137 -11.63 2.71 15.15
CA ASN A 137 -10.39 1.96 15.29
C ASN A 137 -10.45 0.65 14.49
N HIS A 138 -9.78 0.64 13.34
CA HIS A 138 -9.59 -0.54 12.51
C HIS A 138 -8.32 -1.25 12.90
N ARG A 139 -8.36 -2.57 12.96
CA ARG A 139 -7.18 -3.40 13.13
C ARG A 139 -7.28 -4.67 12.28
N LEU A 140 -6.24 -4.90 11.50
CA LEU A 140 -6.01 -6.13 10.75
C LEU A 140 -4.64 -6.67 11.16
N ASP A 141 -4.64 -7.77 11.91
CA ASP A 141 -3.40 -8.38 12.40
C ASP A 141 -2.51 -8.84 11.25
N ASN A 142 -3.11 -9.29 10.14
CA ASN A 142 -2.41 -9.69 8.93
C ASN A 142 -3.19 -9.23 7.69
N VAL A 143 -2.51 -8.58 6.76
CA VAL A 143 -3.08 -8.28 5.44
C VAL A 143 -2.96 -9.53 4.57
N ALA A 144 -4.10 -10.15 4.24
CA ALA A 144 -4.14 -11.30 3.34
C ALA A 144 -3.82 -10.87 1.90
N ILE A 145 -2.87 -11.56 1.28
CA ILE A 145 -2.46 -11.34 -0.11
C ILE A 145 -2.80 -12.56 -0.94
N ASP A 146 -3.70 -12.38 -1.91
CA ASP A 146 -4.28 -13.45 -2.71
C ASP A 146 -3.39 -13.86 -3.88
N SER A 147 -2.63 -12.90 -4.42
CA SER A 147 -1.81 -13.12 -5.60
C SER A 147 -0.58 -12.24 -5.62
N TRP A 148 0.52 -12.82 -6.10
CA TRP A 148 1.82 -12.15 -6.22
C TRP A 148 2.23 -12.00 -7.67
N TYR A 149 2.93 -10.91 -7.93
CA TYR A 149 3.37 -10.49 -9.25
C TYR A 149 4.77 -9.92 -9.18
N GLU A 150 5.48 -10.03 -10.30
CA GLU A 150 6.74 -9.36 -10.54
C GLU A 150 6.55 -8.36 -11.67
N ALA A 151 6.98 -7.11 -11.44
CA ALA A 151 7.08 -6.08 -12.44
C ALA A 151 8.54 -5.76 -12.74
N THR A 152 8.87 -5.71 -14.03
CA THR A 152 10.19 -5.26 -14.52
C THR A 152 9.98 -3.98 -15.32
N SER A 153 10.68 -2.91 -14.92
CA SER A 153 10.69 -1.62 -15.62
C SER A 153 11.97 -1.51 -16.44
N THR A 154 11.86 -1.00 -17.67
CA THR A 154 13.03 -0.66 -18.51
C THR A 154 13.37 0.83 -18.46
N SER A 155 12.66 1.59 -17.62
CA SER A 155 12.67 3.05 -17.64
C SER A 155 13.51 3.65 -16.51
N GLN A 156 14.12 4.82 -16.76
CA GLN A 156 14.91 5.59 -15.78
C GLN A 156 14.02 6.38 -14.78
N HIS A 157 12.77 5.97 -14.59
CA HIS A 157 11.84 6.61 -13.67
C HIS A 157 12.18 6.29 -12.22
N SER A 158 11.74 7.16 -11.32
CA SER A 158 11.86 6.90 -9.88
C SER A 158 11.04 5.68 -9.46
N LYS A 159 11.47 5.00 -8.39
CA LYS A 159 10.76 3.85 -7.79
C LYS A 159 9.30 4.15 -7.52
N ARG A 160 9.02 5.33 -6.98
CA ARG A 160 7.67 5.82 -6.72
C ARG A 160 6.82 5.89 -7.98
N GLU A 161 7.35 6.48 -9.06
CA GLU A 161 6.64 6.58 -10.35
C GLU A 161 6.36 5.19 -10.94
N VAL A 162 7.34 4.28 -10.85
CA VAL A 162 7.20 2.90 -11.31
C VAL A 162 6.14 2.15 -10.51
N ALA A 163 6.21 2.18 -9.18
CA ALA A 163 5.22 1.51 -8.31
C ALA A 163 3.80 2.06 -8.55
N HIS A 164 3.67 3.39 -8.67
CA HIS A 164 2.38 4.02 -8.95
C HIS A 164 1.82 3.62 -10.33
N ALA A 165 2.66 3.51 -11.35
CA ALA A 165 2.24 3.06 -12.67
C ALA A 165 1.83 1.57 -12.66
N VAL A 166 2.57 0.71 -11.95
CA VAL A 166 2.24 -0.71 -11.78
C VAL A 166 0.90 -0.89 -11.07
N PHE A 167 0.68 -0.21 -9.95
CA PHE A 167 -0.58 -0.30 -9.20
C PHE A 167 -1.77 0.20 -10.00
N ARG A 168 -1.61 1.28 -10.78
CA ARG A 168 -2.66 1.74 -11.71
C ARG A 168 -2.98 0.72 -12.81
N SER A 169 -1.99 -0.02 -13.31
CA SER A 169 -2.26 -1.08 -14.30
C SER A 169 -2.93 -2.31 -13.69
N ALA A 170 -2.58 -2.66 -12.45
CA ALA A 170 -3.27 -3.71 -11.70
C ALA A 170 -4.75 -3.37 -11.44
N ASP A 171 -5.08 -2.07 -11.32
CA ASP A 171 -6.44 -1.55 -11.18
C ASP A 171 -7.35 -2.00 -12.35
N VAL A 172 -6.86 -1.89 -13.58
CA VAL A 172 -7.64 -2.12 -14.82
C VAL A 172 -7.92 -3.61 -15.08
N LYS A 173 -7.00 -4.51 -14.69
CA LYS A 173 -7.10 -5.94 -15.00
C LYS A 173 -8.07 -6.71 -14.11
N HIS A 174 -8.43 -6.18 -12.93
CA HIS A 174 -9.41 -6.83 -12.05
C HIS A 174 -10.85 -6.36 -12.29
N SER A 175 -11.05 -5.14 -12.80
CA SER A 175 -12.39 -4.62 -13.13
C SER A 175 -13.01 -5.24 -14.38
N SER A 176 -12.20 -5.90 -15.23
CA SER A 176 -12.63 -6.52 -16.49
C SER A 176 -12.96 -8.02 -16.37
N CYS A 177 -12.84 -8.61 -15.17
CA CYS A 177 -13.13 -10.03 -14.92
C CYS A 177 -14.40 -10.25 -14.08
N SER A 178 -15.16 -9.19 -13.81
CA SER A 178 -16.38 -9.22 -12.96
C SER A 178 -17.67 -8.94 -13.75
N GLN A 179 -17.67 -9.17 -15.07
CA GLN A 179 -18.87 -9.16 -15.91
C GLN A 179 -19.19 -10.55 -16.43
#